data_AF-A0A1I4MJI8-F1
#
_entry.id   AF-A0A1I4MJI8-F1
#
_cell.length_a   1.000
_cell.length_b   1.000
_cell.length_c   1.000
_cell.angle_alpha   90.00
_cell.angle_beta   90.00
_cell.angle_gamma   90.00
#
_symmetry.space_group_name_H-M   'P 1'
#
loop_
_entity.id
_entity.type
_entity.pdbx_description
1 polymer ?
#
loop_
_entity_poly.entity_id
_entity_poly.type
_entity_poly.pdbx_seq_one_letter_code
_entity_poly.pdbx_strand_id
1 'polypeptide(L)'
;MISVQIDFTNATPEEQAAFNAIPGMKEVLEALNVRGRQFNTVLNVIEDSDEAAPVREGLLELMRTSNAQIGHSLNGKAVQFQLVPTLNQKQKTLLLPAADQLAAQGIFEKRGADYLLTAAGYEFIYR
;
A
#
# COMPACT_ATOMS: atom_id res chain seq x y z
N MET A 1 20.29 -0.24 12.01
CA MET A 1 20.42 1.10 11.42
C MET A 1 19.29 1.24 10.42
N ILE A 2 18.38 2.19 10.61
CA ILE A 2 17.41 2.56 9.58
C ILE A 2 17.58 4.06 9.39
N SER A 3 17.86 4.45 8.16
CA SER A 3 18.01 5.84 7.74
C SER A 3 16.71 6.29 7.11
N VAL A 4 16.12 7.39 7.58
CA VAL A 4 15.03 8.07 6.88
C VAL A 4 15.68 8.86 5.75
N GLN A 5 15.59 8.35 4.53
CA GLN A 5 15.89 9.13 3.32
C GLN A 5 14.61 9.82 2.90
N ILE A 6 14.57 11.15 3.03
CA ILE A 6 13.57 11.97 2.35
C ILE A 6 14.06 12.02 0.89
N ASP A 7 13.32 11.35 0.01
CA ASP A 7 13.68 11.29 -1.40
C ASP A 7 13.31 12.62 -2.07
N PHE A 8 14.34 13.35 -2.50
CA PHE A 8 14.23 14.65 -3.16
C PHE A 8 14.32 14.50 -4.68
N THR A 9 13.95 13.35 -5.26
CA THR A 9 14.10 13.07 -6.70
C THR A 9 13.51 14.13 -7.63
N ASN A 10 12.56 14.95 -7.15
CA ASN A 10 11.97 16.06 -7.90
C ASN A 10 12.25 17.46 -7.33
N ALA A 11 13.05 17.60 -6.26
CA ALA A 11 13.36 18.92 -5.69
C ALA A 11 14.59 19.52 -6.37
N THR A 12 14.46 20.77 -6.80
CA THR A 12 15.56 21.54 -7.38
C THR A 12 16.69 21.73 -6.34
N PRO A 13 17.95 21.93 -6.80
CA PRO A 13 19.07 22.18 -5.90
C PRO A 13 18.86 23.38 -4.95
N GLU A 14 18.06 24.37 -5.39
CA GLU A 14 17.71 25.56 -4.59
C GLU A 14 16.71 25.22 -3.46
N GLU A 15 15.73 24.36 -3.73
CA GLU A 15 14.77 23.89 -2.73
C GLU A 15 15.43 23.03 -1.65
N GLN A 16 16.40 22.19 -2.04
CA GLN A 16 17.21 21.41 -1.09
C GLN A 16 18.09 22.30 -0.22
N ALA A 17 18.70 23.34 -0.79
CA ALA A 17 19.50 24.31 -0.05
C ALA A 17 18.64 25.14 0.92
N ALA A 18 17.45 25.58 0.49
CA ALA A 18 16.53 26.32 1.33
C ALA A 18 16.01 25.50 2.52
N PHE A 19 15.73 24.21 2.32
CA PHE A 19 15.30 23.32 3.40
C PHE A 19 16.40 23.07 4.44
N ASN A 20 17.65 22.90 3.97
CA ASN A 20 18.82 22.72 4.84
C ASN A 20 19.24 24.00 5.58
N ALA A 21 18.82 25.17 5.10
CA ALA A 21 19.11 26.45 5.73
C ALA A 21 18.13 26.82 6.86
N ILE A 22 17.05 26.06 7.08
CA ILE A 22 16.07 26.33 8.14
C ILE A 22 16.70 25.99 9.50
N PRO A 23 16.90 26.98 10.39
CA PRO A 23 17.47 26.74 11.72
C PRO A 23 16.56 25.81 12.53
N GLY A 24 17.14 24.75 13.10
CA GLY A 24 16.40 23.74 13.88
C GLY A 24 15.73 22.63 13.05
N MET A 25 15.71 22.70 11.71
CA MET A 25 15.16 21.62 10.87
C MET A 25 15.93 20.31 11.05
N LYS A 26 17.24 20.39 11.28
CA LYS A 26 18.07 19.22 11.59
C LYS A 26 17.65 18.52 12.89
N GLU A 27 17.35 19.28 13.95
CA GLU A 27 16.84 18.72 15.22
C GLU A 27 15.42 18.17 15.07
N VAL A 28 14.57 18.80 14.25
CA VAL A 28 13.23 18.28 13.93
C VAL A 28 13.32 16.96 13.17
N LEU A 29 14.19 16.86 12.17
CA LEU A 29 14.44 15.61 11.43
C LEU A 29 15.00 14.52 12.35
N GLU A 30 15.89 14.87 13.28
CA GLU A 30 16.48 13.94 14.24
C GLU A 30 15.45 13.49 15.30
N ALA A 31 14.61 14.40 15.79
CA ALA A 31 13.49 14.08 16.69
C ALA A 31 12.41 13.24 15.99
N LEU A 32 12.16 13.47 14.70
CA LEU A 32 11.31 12.62 13.87
C LEU A 32 11.94 11.25 13.61
N ASN A 33 13.27 11.16 13.49
CA ASN A 33 13.99 9.89 13.37
C ASN A 33 13.92 9.07 14.68
N VAL A 34 13.97 9.76 15.84
CA VAL A 34 13.79 9.15 17.17
C VAL A 34 12.34 8.70 17.41
N ARG A 35 11.34 9.47 16.95
CA ARG A 35 9.90 9.12 17.00
C ARG A 35 9.46 8.14 15.90
N GLY A 36 10.21 8.04 14.81
CA GLY A 36 9.94 7.16 13.66
C GLY A 36 9.99 5.67 13.99
N ARG A 37 10.57 5.29 15.13
CA ARG A 37 10.51 3.91 15.64
C ARG A 37 9.11 3.45 16.08
N GLN A 38 8.17 4.37 16.35
CA GLN A 38 6.82 4.01 16.80
C GLN A 38 5.75 4.06 15.70
N PHE A 39 5.99 4.78 14.59
CA PHE A 39 4.99 4.90 13.52
C PHE A 39 5.27 4.05 12.28
N ASN A 40 6.45 3.44 12.15
CA ASN A 40 6.81 2.68 10.94
C ASN A 40 6.63 1.15 11.06
N THR A 41 6.10 0.65 12.17
CA THR A 41 5.87 -0.79 12.38
C THR A 41 4.61 -1.29 11.65
N VAL A 42 3.71 -0.41 11.19
CA VAL A 42 2.43 -0.85 10.61
C VAL A 42 2.43 -0.85 9.08
N LEU A 43 3.20 0.04 8.44
CA LEU A 43 3.24 0.12 6.97
C LEU A 43 4.38 -0.72 6.35
N ASN A 44 5.51 -0.85 7.04
CA ASN A 44 6.71 -1.48 6.49
C ASN A 44 6.85 -2.99 6.82
N VAL A 45 5.91 -3.58 7.56
CA VAL A 45 5.94 -5.02 7.92
C VAL A 45 5.20 -5.88 6.87
N ILE A 46 4.44 -5.25 5.97
CA ILE A 46 3.58 -5.96 5.01
C ILE A 46 4.16 -5.90 3.59
N GLU A 47 5.13 -5.03 3.33
CA GLU A 47 5.82 -4.98 2.03
C GLU A 47 6.70 -6.23 1.80
N ASP A 48 7.21 -6.87 2.86
CA ASP A 48 8.20 -7.96 2.77
C ASP A 48 7.76 -9.29 3.43
N SER A 49 6.47 -9.46 3.72
CA SER A 49 6.01 -10.80 4.11
C SER A 49 5.71 -11.59 2.84
N ASP A 50 6.54 -12.60 2.55
CA ASP A 50 6.35 -13.62 1.50
C ASP A 50 4.88 -14.12 1.42
N GLU A 51 4.18 -14.12 2.57
CA GLU A 51 2.80 -14.57 2.69
C GLU A 51 1.72 -13.55 2.31
N ALA A 52 2.03 -12.26 2.18
CA ALA A 52 1.07 -11.24 1.73
C ALA A 52 0.93 -11.20 0.21
N ALA A 53 1.97 -11.59 -0.53
CA ALA A 53 1.96 -11.68 -1.98
C ALA A 53 0.82 -12.55 -2.55
N PRO A 54 0.61 -13.80 -2.10
CA PRO A 54 -0.49 -14.64 -2.61
C PRO A 54 -1.88 -14.07 -2.29
N VAL A 55 -2.02 -13.29 -1.21
CA VAL A 55 -3.28 -12.64 -0.86
C VAL A 55 -3.58 -11.48 -1.81
N ARG A 56 -2.58 -10.63 -2.10
CA ARG A 56 -2.70 -9.56 -3.09
C ARG A 56 -3.02 -10.12 -4.48
N GLU A 57 -2.26 -11.12 -4.91
CA GLU A 57 -2.48 -11.78 -6.20
C GLU A 57 -3.89 -12.38 -6.28
N GLY A 58 -4.35 -13.05 -5.22
CA GLY A 58 -5.71 -13.59 -5.18
C GLY A 58 -6.82 -12.53 -5.25
N LEU A 59 -6.61 -11.35 -4.67
CA LEU A 59 -7.56 -10.22 -4.80
C LEU A 59 -7.62 -9.69 -6.24
N LEU A 60 -6.47 -9.57 -6.90
CA LEU A 60 -6.38 -9.11 -8.29
C LEU A 60 -6.95 -10.15 -9.25
N GLU A 61 -6.64 -11.42 -9.05
CA GLU A 61 -7.17 -12.54 -9.82
C GLU A 61 -8.69 -12.63 -9.72
N LEU A 62 -9.27 -12.35 -8.54
CA LEU A 62 -10.73 -12.26 -8.40
C LEU A 62 -11.34 -11.17 -9.28
N MET A 63 -10.71 -10.00 -9.35
CA MET A 63 -11.16 -8.92 -10.22
C MET A 63 -11.01 -9.32 -11.69
N ARG A 64 -9.88 -9.94 -12.05
CA ARG A 64 -9.58 -10.41 -13.41
C ARG A 64 -10.59 -11.44 -13.90
N THR A 65 -10.81 -12.49 -13.11
CA THR A 65 -11.74 -13.60 -13.42
C THR A 65 -13.21 -13.17 -13.44
N SER A 66 -13.55 -12.14 -12.66
CA SER A 66 -14.88 -11.54 -12.67
C SER A 66 -15.10 -10.55 -13.82
N ASN A 67 -14.11 -10.37 -14.72
CA ASN A 67 -14.13 -9.35 -15.78
C ASN A 67 -14.42 -7.94 -15.23
N ALA A 68 -13.79 -7.58 -14.11
CA ALA A 68 -14.06 -6.32 -13.44
C ALA A 68 -13.66 -5.12 -14.29
N GLN A 69 -14.50 -4.10 -14.31
CA GLN A 69 -14.24 -2.83 -15.00
C GLN A 69 -13.78 -1.76 -14.01
N ILE A 70 -13.24 -0.67 -14.54
CA ILE A 70 -12.89 0.52 -13.75
C ILE A 70 -14.13 0.96 -12.95
N GLY A 71 -13.95 1.16 -11.65
CA GLY A 71 -15.01 1.51 -10.70
C GLY A 71 -15.77 0.32 -10.11
N HIS A 72 -15.52 -0.92 -10.53
CA HIS A 72 -16.11 -2.08 -9.87
C HIS A 72 -15.53 -2.27 -8.47
N SER A 73 -16.41 -2.53 -7.50
CA SER A 73 -15.99 -2.84 -6.14
C SER A 73 -15.51 -4.29 -6.01
N LEU A 74 -14.53 -4.48 -5.14
CA LEU A 74 -14.09 -5.79 -4.69
C LEU A 74 -15.27 -6.46 -3.96
N ASN A 75 -15.82 -7.50 -4.58
CA ASN A 75 -17.01 -8.16 -4.07
C ASN A 75 -16.67 -8.99 -2.81
N GLY A 76 -17.10 -8.52 -1.64
CA GLY A 76 -16.86 -9.20 -0.37
C GLY A 76 -17.38 -10.64 -0.31
N LYS A 77 -18.47 -10.97 -1.02
CA LYS A 77 -18.94 -12.36 -1.14
C LYS A 77 -17.99 -13.21 -1.98
N ALA A 78 -17.50 -12.68 -3.11
CA ALA A 78 -16.52 -13.39 -3.92
C ALA A 78 -15.23 -13.65 -3.13
N VAL A 79 -14.75 -12.66 -2.38
CA VAL A 79 -13.61 -12.84 -1.46
C VAL A 79 -13.90 -13.95 -0.44
N GLN A 80 -15.06 -13.91 0.21
CA GLN A 80 -15.43 -14.88 1.25
C GLN A 80 -15.59 -16.32 0.75
N PHE A 81 -16.13 -16.51 -0.46
CA PHE A 81 -16.47 -17.83 -0.98
C PHE A 81 -15.44 -18.42 -1.96
N GLN A 82 -14.57 -17.58 -2.55
CA GLN A 82 -13.61 -18.02 -3.56
C GLN A 82 -12.16 -17.87 -3.08
N LEU A 83 -11.81 -16.75 -2.44
CA LEU A 83 -10.42 -16.51 -1.98
C LEU A 83 -10.17 -17.04 -0.57
N VAL A 84 -11.03 -16.73 0.42
CA VAL A 84 -10.83 -17.17 1.81
C VAL A 84 -10.61 -18.69 1.97
N PRO A 85 -11.28 -19.59 1.21
CA PRO A 85 -11.04 -21.02 1.30
C PRO A 85 -9.65 -21.48 0.85
N THR A 86 -8.97 -20.71 -0.01
CA THR A 86 -7.63 -21.03 -0.53
C THR A 86 -6.51 -20.51 0.36
N LEU A 87 -6.83 -19.63 1.31
CA LEU A 87 -5.87 -19.00 2.21
C LEU A 87 -5.67 -19.77 3.52
N ASN A 88 -4.44 -19.76 4.03
CA ASN A 88 -4.12 -20.24 5.38
C ASN A 88 -4.57 -19.23 6.46
N GLN A 89 -4.52 -19.63 7.74
CA GLN A 89 -5.03 -18.79 8.84
C GLN A 89 -4.30 -17.45 8.96
N LYS A 90 -3.00 -17.41 8.66
CA LYS A 90 -2.19 -16.19 8.70
C LYS A 90 -2.51 -15.28 7.51
N GLN A 91 -2.62 -15.84 6.31
CA GLN A 91 -3.02 -15.13 5.09
C GLN A 91 -4.41 -14.49 5.20
N LYS A 92 -5.37 -15.15 5.87
CA LYS A 92 -6.69 -14.56 6.13
C LYS A 92 -6.62 -13.25 6.91
N THR A 93 -5.70 -13.14 7.88
CA THR A 93 -5.50 -11.89 8.63
C THR A 93 -4.89 -10.77 7.79
N LEU A 94 -4.30 -11.12 6.64
CA LEU A 94 -3.65 -10.19 5.72
C LEU A 94 -4.58 -9.68 4.61
N LEU A 95 -5.83 -10.13 4.51
CA LEU A 95 -6.77 -9.69 3.47
C LEU A 95 -7.01 -8.19 3.46
N LEU A 96 -7.38 -7.62 4.61
CA LEU A 96 -7.65 -6.19 4.73
C LEU A 96 -6.36 -5.36 4.54
N PRO A 97 -5.23 -5.70 5.18
CA PRO A 97 -3.98 -5.01 4.91
C PRO A 97 -3.51 -5.10 3.45
N ALA A 98 -3.70 -6.24 2.78
CA ALA A 98 -3.36 -6.42 1.37
C ALA A 98 -4.22 -5.51 0.47
N ALA A 99 -5.53 -5.40 0.75
CA ALA A 99 -6.41 -4.49 0.02
C ALA A 99 -6.04 -3.01 0.26
N ASP A 100 -5.68 -2.65 1.50
CA ASP A 100 -5.21 -1.31 1.84
C ASP A 100 -3.88 -0.97 1.16
N GLN A 101 -2.96 -1.93 1.03
CA GLN A 101 -1.73 -1.75 0.27
C GLN A 101 -1.99 -1.52 -1.22
N LEU A 102 -2.86 -2.33 -1.84
CA LEU A 102 -3.25 -2.15 -3.23
C LEU A 102 -3.94 -0.78 -3.44
N ALA A 103 -4.67 -0.30 -2.43
CA ALA A 103 -5.21 1.06 -2.46
C ALA A 103 -4.12 2.14 -2.36
N ALA A 104 -3.13 1.96 -1.50
CA ALA A 104 -1.99 2.87 -1.38
C ALA A 104 -1.14 2.91 -2.66
N GLN A 105 -1.08 1.80 -3.41
CA GLN A 105 -0.43 1.71 -4.72
C GLN A 105 -1.27 2.30 -5.86
N GLY A 106 -2.48 2.76 -5.59
CA GLY A 106 -3.39 3.32 -6.59
C GLY A 106 -4.03 2.27 -7.51
N ILE A 107 -3.93 0.98 -7.18
CA ILE A 107 -4.61 -0.12 -7.88
C ILE A 107 -6.10 -0.16 -7.51
N PHE A 108 -6.38 0.09 -6.23
CA PHE A 108 -7.73 0.31 -5.73
C PHE A 108 -7.94 1.74 -5.24
N GLU A 109 -9.18 2.19 -5.27
CA GLU A 109 -9.64 3.40 -4.61
C GLU A 109 -10.51 2.98 -3.44
N LYS A 110 -10.12 3.36 -2.21
CA LYS A 110 -10.91 3.06 -1.02
C LYS A 110 -12.00 4.12 -0.85
N ARG A 111 -13.27 3.69 -0.92
CA ARG A 111 -14.45 4.52 -0.62
C ARG A 111 -15.21 3.95 0.56
N GLY A 112 -14.96 4.49 1.75
CA GLY A 112 -15.54 3.97 2.98
C GLY A 112 -15.07 2.54 3.26
N ALA A 113 -16.00 1.58 3.17
CA ALA A 113 -15.73 0.15 3.35
C ALA A 113 -15.43 -0.59 2.04
N ASP A 114 -15.62 0.06 0.89
CA ASP A 114 -15.47 -0.55 -0.43
C ASP A 114 -14.10 -0.22 -1.05
N TYR A 115 -13.56 -1.17 -1.81
CA TYR A 115 -12.35 -1.00 -2.63
C TYR A 115 -12.75 -1.08 -4.10
N LEU A 116 -12.58 0.01 -4.85
CA LEU A 116 -12.97 0.11 -6.26
C LEU A 116 -11.75 -0.03 -7.16
N LEU A 117 -11.86 -0.77 -8.27
CA LEU A 117 -10.79 -0.87 -9.26
C LEU A 117 -10.53 0.48 -9.93
N THR A 118 -9.29 0.96 -9.92
CA THR A 118 -8.92 2.20 -10.61
C THR A 118 -8.59 1.92 -12.07
N ALA A 119 -8.40 2.98 -12.86
CA ALA A 119 -7.87 2.84 -14.22
C ALA A 119 -6.46 2.20 -14.23
N ALA A 120 -5.60 2.57 -13.28
CA ALA A 120 -4.27 1.99 -13.14
C ALA A 120 -4.36 0.51 -12.75
N GLY A 121 -5.26 0.15 -11.84
CA GLY A 121 -5.50 -1.24 -11.46
C GLY A 121 -6.08 -2.08 -12.58
N TYR A 122 -6.96 -1.52 -13.41
CA TYR A 122 -7.50 -2.20 -14.59
C TYR A 122 -6.39 -2.52 -15.60
N GLU A 123 -5.53 -1.54 -15.92
CA GLU A 123 -4.38 -1.78 -16.79
C GLU A 123 -3.44 -2.83 -16.18
N PHE A 124 -3.23 -2.80 -14.85
CA PHE A 124 -2.37 -3.75 -14.14
C PHE A 124 -2.84 -5.22 -14.25
N ILE A 125 -4.15 -5.47 -14.21
CA ILE A 125 -4.69 -6.85 -14.21
C ILE A 125 -4.94 -7.42 -15.61
N TYR A 126 -4.89 -6.60 -16.67
CA TYR A 126 -5.22 -7.00 -18.05
C TYR A 126 -4.10 -6.77 -19.08
N ARG A 127 -2.98 -6.13 -18.72
CA ARG A 127 -1.81 -5.97 -19.58
C ARG A 127 -0.58 -6.67 -19.00
#